data_AF-A0A410DR80-F1
#
_entry.id   AF-A0A410DR80-F1
#
_cell.length_a   1.000
_cell.length_b   1.000
_cell.length_c   1.000
_cell.angle_alpha   90.00
_cell.angle_beta   90.00
_cell.angle_gamma   90.00
#
_symmetry.space_group_name_H-M   'P 1'
#
loop_
_entity.id
_entity.type
_entity.pdbx_description
1 polymer ?
#
loop_
_entity_poly.entity_id
_entity_poly.type
_entity_poly.pdbx_seq_one_letter_code
_entity_poly.pdbx_strand_id
1 'polypeptide(L)'
;MLANKYKEYALEIDDSIWYLYQNELQVCLRIFNNNSFNEEKVIVDQCRFLLSVILTKDNTIYIFVQSIDNSIIMYCLTKDTLTSSIITTNYISNDYIEIISLNNCLNVIYSKTSDNSTFLYHRTIKSDLKLTSPLMLDLIDNSLPYSFIATSQGNNIYICYNKKMKNSCLGFRQYDATKNLWGNFIILDSSYLPIEDYSFIVGEGGVLAYSYKVNSQRRGQLKYGYGTATNIVRNTINVNSKLLACSVAFFHGKFFFTSVSENSLSTKTVDLLKGICGSKDIDLNPNSVTFKVHYQSNNPIILNTIFFSKDDEGSLITDSSYYYSLALGDHEGIEAKEFSNSSDSLKETANKLIEYEKQLFDKQQLINSLEATIKDLRYKSVVNEDKLKNLSKTTTINDEENLKLKSTLSSLYANMLSKENKITELEKNLTEKYNVVSTYKNKIEELNKVIFDLENQVSSYKSASSIAQASLSKEKDTSHVEELNRTIETLKNQLSLKDKNITQITQKNAELINQINALNVSIEELTSKQKKSSFIKRIFNDEE
;
A
#
# COMPACT_ATOMS: atom_id res chain seq x y z
N MET A 1 31.28 -26.72 -33.61
CA MET A 1 30.93 -25.83 -32.45
C MET A 1 29.72 -26.39 -31.71
N LEU A 2 29.69 -26.37 -30.37
CA LEU A 2 28.53 -26.83 -29.59
C LEU A 2 27.54 -25.69 -29.30
N ALA A 3 26.27 -25.88 -29.65
CA ALA A 3 25.14 -25.09 -29.14
C ALA A 3 24.26 -25.98 -28.25
N ASN A 4 24.03 -25.62 -26.98
CA ASN A 4 23.04 -26.32 -26.15
C ASN A 4 21.68 -25.62 -26.27
N LYS A 5 20.59 -26.40 -26.37
CA LYS A 5 19.26 -25.89 -26.74
C LYS A 5 18.22 -26.17 -25.64
N TYR A 6 18.18 -25.31 -24.63
CA TYR A 6 17.39 -25.50 -23.38
C TYR A 6 15.88 -25.37 -23.52
N LYS A 7 15.37 -25.01 -24.71
CA LYS A 7 13.95 -24.86 -25.03
C LYS A 7 13.60 -25.52 -26.37
N GLU A 8 14.31 -26.61 -26.68
CA GLU A 8 14.13 -27.39 -27.89
C GLU A 8 14.06 -28.87 -27.50
N TYR A 9 13.16 -29.60 -28.15
CA TYR A 9 12.70 -30.93 -27.75
C TYR A 9 12.64 -31.86 -28.97
N ALA A 10 13.30 -33.01 -28.87
CA ALA A 10 13.27 -34.07 -29.87
C ALA A 10 12.40 -35.23 -29.35
N LEU A 11 11.32 -35.54 -30.06
CA LEU A 11 10.43 -36.66 -29.74
C LEU A 11 10.57 -37.72 -30.83
N GLU A 12 10.93 -38.94 -30.48
CA GLU A 12 11.02 -40.05 -31.43
C GLU A 12 9.66 -40.77 -31.52
N ILE A 13 9.07 -40.73 -32.72
CA ILE A 13 7.72 -41.21 -33.02
C ILE A 13 7.75 -41.85 -34.40
N ASP A 14 7.36 -43.13 -34.50
CA ASP A 14 7.20 -43.87 -35.75
C ASP A 14 8.43 -43.71 -36.70
N ASP A 15 9.61 -44.09 -36.18
CA ASP A 15 10.95 -44.00 -36.80
C ASP A 15 11.37 -42.60 -37.30
N SER A 16 10.68 -41.55 -36.85
CA SER A 16 10.95 -40.15 -37.19
C SER A 16 11.18 -39.30 -35.94
N ILE A 17 12.05 -38.29 -36.01
CA ILE A 17 12.30 -37.39 -34.86
C ILE A 17 11.58 -36.06 -35.07
N TRP A 18 10.53 -35.84 -34.27
CA TRP A 18 9.75 -34.61 -34.22
C TRP A 18 10.49 -33.59 -33.35
N TYR A 19 10.96 -32.52 -33.99
CA TYR A 19 11.81 -31.48 -33.40
C TYR A 19 11.01 -30.21 -33.17
N LEU A 20 10.71 -29.91 -31.91
CA LEU A 20 9.94 -28.74 -31.48
C LEU A 20 10.87 -27.69 -30.86
N TYR A 21 10.73 -26.44 -31.27
CA TYR A 21 11.51 -25.31 -30.75
C TYR A 21 10.70 -24.03 -30.69
N GLN A 22 11.08 -23.11 -29.80
CA GLN A 22 10.58 -21.74 -29.83
C GLN A 22 11.37 -20.91 -30.84
N ASN A 23 10.68 -20.25 -31.76
CA ASN A 23 11.22 -19.22 -32.64
C ASN A 23 10.47 -17.91 -32.37
N GLU A 24 11.16 -16.87 -31.88
CA GLU A 24 10.57 -15.63 -31.37
C GLU A 24 9.34 -15.84 -30.45
N LEU A 25 8.12 -15.58 -30.96
CA LEU A 25 6.84 -15.70 -30.27
C LEU A 25 6.00 -16.90 -30.74
N GLN A 26 6.62 -17.86 -31.41
CA GLN A 26 6.00 -19.04 -32.00
C GLN A 26 6.67 -20.33 -31.51
N VAL A 27 5.94 -21.44 -31.51
CA VAL A 27 6.51 -22.80 -31.47
C VAL A 27 6.46 -23.38 -32.88
N CYS A 28 7.62 -23.79 -33.36
CA CYS A 28 7.81 -24.42 -34.66
C CYS A 28 8.07 -25.92 -34.47
N LEU A 29 7.61 -26.70 -35.45
CA LEU A 29 7.84 -28.13 -35.58
C LEU A 29 8.56 -28.40 -36.90
N ARG A 30 9.59 -29.25 -36.83
CA ARG A 30 10.16 -29.96 -37.98
C ARG A 30 10.18 -31.45 -37.67
N ILE A 31 10.17 -32.29 -38.70
CA ILE A 31 10.29 -33.74 -38.58
C ILE A 31 11.55 -34.15 -39.33
N PHE A 32 12.44 -34.85 -38.64
CA PHE A 32 13.60 -35.49 -39.24
C PHE A 32 13.25 -36.91 -39.65
N ASN A 33 13.39 -37.22 -40.93
CA ASN A 33 13.32 -38.57 -41.49
C ASN A 33 14.21 -38.67 -42.75
N ASN A 34 14.62 -39.89 -43.11
CA ASN A 34 15.45 -40.16 -44.29
C ASN A 34 16.70 -39.24 -44.40
N ASN A 35 17.42 -39.07 -43.28
CA ASN A 35 18.58 -38.18 -43.14
C ASN A 35 18.34 -36.68 -43.43
N SER A 36 17.09 -36.20 -43.37
CA SER A 36 16.74 -34.81 -43.67
C SER A 36 15.66 -34.26 -42.73
N PHE A 37 15.64 -32.93 -42.54
CA PHE A 37 14.50 -32.24 -41.92
C PHE A 37 13.54 -31.75 -43.01
N ASN A 38 12.24 -32.00 -42.83
CA ASN A 38 11.19 -31.42 -43.66
C ASN A 38 11.06 -29.89 -43.49
N GLU A 39 10.08 -29.29 -44.18
CA GLU A 39 9.72 -27.88 -44.05
C GLU A 39 9.27 -27.50 -42.62
N GLU A 40 9.54 -26.25 -42.22
CA GLU A 40 9.16 -25.73 -40.91
C GLU A 40 7.66 -25.42 -40.83
N LYS A 41 6.97 -26.03 -39.87
CA LYS A 41 5.55 -25.79 -39.58
C LYS A 41 5.42 -25.05 -38.25
N VAL A 42 4.93 -23.81 -38.28
CA VAL A 42 4.44 -23.13 -37.07
C VAL A 42 3.23 -23.93 -36.54
N ILE A 43 3.24 -24.25 -35.24
CA ILE A 43 2.15 -24.97 -34.58
C ILE A 43 1.51 -24.20 -33.43
N VAL A 44 2.21 -23.25 -32.79
CA VAL A 44 1.62 -22.41 -31.74
C VAL A 44 2.05 -20.96 -31.93
N ASP A 45 1.09 -20.06 -32.14
CA ASP A 45 1.29 -18.61 -32.08
C ASP A 45 1.18 -18.07 -30.64
N GLN A 46 1.68 -16.85 -30.42
CA GLN A 46 1.60 -16.11 -29.15
C GLN A 46 2.28 -16.79 -27.95
N CYS A 47 3.25 -17.67 -28.22
CA CYS A 47 4.11 -18.31 -27.23
C CYS A 47 5.16 -17.32 -26.72
N ARG A 48 5.03 -16.79 -25.49
CA ARG A 48 6.11 -16.03 -24.84
C ARG A 48 7.27 -16.94 -24.44
N PHE A 49 6.98 -18.11 -23.88
CA PHE A 49 7.98 -19.14 -23.57
C PHE A 49 7.44 -20.55 -23.82
N LEU A 50 8.18 -21.38 -24.55
CA LEU A 50 8.01 -22.83 -24.49
C LEU A 50 8.53 -23.31 -23.14
N LEU A 51 7.67 -23.93 -22.34
CA LEU A 51 7.97 -24.37 -20.98
C LEU A 51 8.40 -25.83 -20.95
N SER A 52 7.60 -26.72 -21.57
CA SER A 52 7.88 -28.15 -21.56
C SER A 52 7.11 -28.88 -22.66
N VAL A 53 7.57 -30.08 -23.02
CA VAL A 53 6.90 -30.98 -23.95
C VAL A 53 6.88 -32.38 -23.35
N ILE A 54 5.75 -33.08 -23.44
CA ILE A 54 5.57 -34.45 -22.94
C ILE A 54 5.03 -35.33 -24.07
N LEU A 55 5.80 -36.35 -24.45
CA LEU A 55 5.33 -37.49 -25.24
C LEU A 55 4.66 -38.51 -24.31
N THR A 56 3.56 -39.10 -24.79
CA THR A 56 2.83 -40.17 -24.09
C THR A 56 2.84 -41.46 -24.90
N LYS A 57 2.55 -42.60 -24.24
CA LYS A 57 2.68 -43.95 -24.83
C LYS A 57 1.73 -44.23 -26.00
N ASP A 58 0.70 -43.41 -26.17
CA ASP A 58 -0.25 -43.40 -27.29
C ASP A 58 0.16 -42.45 -28.44
N ASN A 59 1.42 -42.00 -28.45
CA ASN A 59 1.99 -41.01 -29.37
C ASN A 59 1.32 -39.61 -29.31
N THR A 60 0.51 -39.31 -28.29
CA THR A 60 -0.02 -37.95 -28.06
C THR A 60 1.07 -37.04 -27.50
N ILE A 61 1.21 -35.84 -28.07
CA ILE A 61 2.19 -34.84 -27.66
C ILE A 61 1.47 -33.71 -26.90
N TYR A 62 1.86 -33.47 -25.66
CA TYR A 62 1.42 -32.30 -24.89
C TYR A 62 2.51 -31.23 -24.88
N ILE A 63 2.16 -30.01 -25.31
CA ILE A 63 3.06 -28.87 -25.41
C ILE A 63 2.59 -27.81 -24.42
N PHE A 64 3.46 -27.43 -23.48
CA PHE A 64 3.16 -26.45 -22.45
C PHE A 64 3.85 -25.14 -22.78
N VAL A 65 3.06 -24.10 -23.05
CA VAL A 65 3.57 -22.74 -23.31
C VAL A 65 3.06 -21.78 -22.26
N GLN A 66 3.86 -20.74 -22.01
CA GLN A 66 3.38 -19.50 -21.42
C GLN A 66 3.08 -18.51 -22.54
N SER A 67 1.87 -18.01 -22.62
CA SER A 67 1.41 -17.07 -23.65
C SER A 67 1.72 -15.60 -23.30
N ILE A 68 1.54 -14.69 -24.26
CA ILE A 68 1.83 -13.25 -24.14
C ILE A 68 1.02 -12.55 -23.02
N ASP A 69 -0.15 -13.08 -22.67
CA ASP A 69 -0.98 -12.65 -21.54
C ASP A 69 -0.48 -13.16 -20.16
N ASN A 70 0.49 -14.07 -20.14
CA ASN A 70 0.99 -14.85 -19.00
C ASN A 70 0.09 -16.00 -18.52
N SER A 71 -0.90 -16.43 -19.30
CA SER A 71 -1.51 -17.73 -19.08
C SER A 71 -0.54 -18.86 -19.40
N ILE A 72 -0.72 -20.02 -18.75
CA ILE A 72 -0.12 -21.28 -19.15
C ILE A 72 -1.17 -22.07 -19.89
N ILE A 73 -0.86 -22.43 -21.14
CA ILE A 73 -1.74 -23.15 -22.05
C ILE A 73 -1.11 -24.50 -22.35
N MET A 74 -1.91 -25.56 -22.18
CA MET A 74 -1.60 -26.88 -22.69
C MET A 74 -2.16 -26.98 -24.11
N TYR A 75 -1.31 -27.30 -25.07
CA TYR A 75 -1.72 -27.77 -26.38
C TYR A 75 -1.58 -29.29 -26.43
N CYS A 76 -2.52 -29.96 -27.08
CA CYS A 76 -2.52 -31.40 -27.31
C CYS A 76 -2.50 -31.63 -28.83
N LEU A 77 -1.41 -32.23 -29.32
CA LEU A 77 -1.16 -32.53 -30.72
C LEU A 77 -1.26 -34.04 -30.94
N THR A 78 -2.21 -34.46 -31.76
CA THR A 78 -2.48 -35.86 -32.10
C THR A 78 -2.54 -36.04 -33.61
N LYS A 79 -1.48 -36.63 -34.17
CA LYS A 79 -1.23 -36.76 -35.63
C LYS A 79 -1.28 -35.40 -36.34
N ASP A 80 -2.44 -34.99 -36.82
CA ASP A 80 -2.65 -33.75 -37.57
C ASP A 80 -3.46 -32.69 -36.80
N THR A 81 -4.16 -33.07 -35.73
CA THR A 81 -5.06 -32.17 -35.00
C THR A 81 -4.37 -31.56 -33.78
N LEU A 82 -4.44 -30.24 -33.67
CA LEU A 82 -4.01 -29.48 -32.51
C LEU A 82 -5.23 -28.94 -31.76
N THR A 83 -5.32 -29.24 -30.47
CA THR A 83 -6.31 -28.68 -29.54
C THR A 83 -5.59 -27.94 -28.41
N SER A 84 -6.28 -27.04 -27.72
CA SER A 84 -5.69 -26.27 -26.62
C SER A 84 -6.61 -26.15 -25.41
N SER A 85 -6.03 -25.89 -24.25
CA SER A 85 -6.73 -25.68 -22.98
C SER A 85 -5.91 -24.78 -22.07
N ILE A 86 -6.51 -23.69 -21.60
CA ILE A 86 -5.89 -22.80 -20.60
C ILE A 86 -5.87 -23.55 -19.27
N ILE A 87 -4.68 -23.72 -18.69
CA ILE A 87 -4.52 -24.41 -17.40
C ILE A 87 -4.66 -23.40 -16.26
N THR A 88 -3.93 -22.29 -16.35
CA THR A 88 -3.90 -21.28 -15.29
C THR A 88 -3.48 -19.92 -15.84
N THR A 89 -4.17 -18.86 -15.43
CA THR A 89 -3.89 -17.46 -15.82
C THR A 89 -2.79 -16.81 -14.94
N ASN A 90 -1.82 -17.60 -14.46
CA ASN A 90 -0.85 -17.18 -13.45
C ASN A 90 0.58 -17.19 -14.00
N TYR A 91 1.23 -16.01 -13.94
CA TYR A 91 2.65 -15.86 -14.26
C TYR A 91 3.54 -16.72 -13.34
N ILE A 92 4.35 -17.61 -13.92
CA ILE A 92 5.44 -18.28 -13.22
C ILE A 92 6.76 -17.60 -13.61
N SER A 93 7.28 -16.76 -12.71
CA SER A 93 8.65 -16.24 -12.80
C SER A 93 9.64 -17.40 -12.64
N ASN A 94 10.35 -17.74 -13.72
CA ASN A 94 11.32 -18.82 -13.78
C ASN A 94 12.53 -18.45 -14.66
N ASP A 95 13.68 -19.05 -14.37
CA ASP A 95 14.86 -19.02 -15.24
C ASP A 95 14.88 -20.27 -16.15
N TYR A 96 14.56 -21.43 -15.55
CA TYR A 96 14.37 -22.73 -16.20
C TYR A 96 13.19 -23.47 -15.56
N ILE A 97 12.52 -24.34 -16.32
CA ILE A 97 11.26 -24.99 -15.95
C ILE A 97 11.11 -26.33 -16.70
N GLU A 98 10.58 -27.34 -16.01
CA GLU A 98 10.12 -28.60 -16.58
C GLU A 98 8.72 -28.93 -16.03
N ILE A 99 7.90 -29.63 -16.82
CA ILE A 99 6.58 -30.11 -16.39
C ILE A 99 6.51 -31.62 -16.59
N ILE A 100 6.20 -32.35 -15.52
CA ILE A 100 6.17 -33.81 -15.50
C ILE A 100 4.77 -34.29 -15.13
N SER A 101 4.18 -35.12 -16.00
CA SER A 101 2.95 -35.84 -15.68
C SER A 101 3.24 -37.00 -14.73
N LEU A 102 2.57 -37.03 -13.58
CA LEU A 102 2.57 -38.20 -12.69
C LEU A 102 1.20 -38.32 -12.01
N ASN A 103 0.61 -39.51 -12.07
CA ASN A 103 -0.66 -39.87 -11.41
C ASN A 103 -1.77 -38.84 -11.66
N ASN A 104 -2.00 -38.52 -12.93
CA ASN A 104 -2.99 -37.56 -13.44
C ASN A 104 -2.84 -36.13 -12.89
N CYS A 105 -1.66 -35.78 -12.37
CA CYS A 105 -1.30 -34.42 -11.96
C CYS A 105 -0.08 -33.95 -12.76
N LEU A 106 -0.06 -32.67 -13.16
CA LEU A 106 1.12 -32.05 -13.75
C LEU A 106 1.96 -31.44 -12.63
N ASN A 107 3.21 -31.88 -12.51
CA ASN A 107 4.17 -31.38 -11.54
C ASN A 107 5.06 -30.37 -12.25
N VAL A 108 5.04 -29.13 -11.77
CA VAL A 108 5.81 -28.01 -12.31
C VAL A 108 7.03 -27.83 -11.43
N ILE A 109 8.21 -28.14 -11.98
CA ILE A 109 9.51 -27.92 -11.34
C ILE A 109 10.11 -26.69 -12.01
N TYR A 110 10.62 -25.73 -11.24
CA TYR A 110 11.25 -24.54 -11.84
C TYR A 110 12.34 -23.95 -10.94
N SER A 111 13.33 -23.33 -11.56
CA SER A 111 14.34 -22.51 -10.90
C SER A 111 13.93 -21.04 -10.96
N LYS A 112 14.23 -20.28 -9.91
CA LYS A 112 14.12 -18.82 -9.93
C LYS A 112 15.25 -18.17 -9.16
N THR A 113 15.91 -17.20 -9.79
CA THR A 113 16.93 -16.36 -9.17
C THR A 113 16.32 -15.15 -8.47
N SER A 114 16.79 -14.89 -7.25
CA SER A 114 16.61 -13.66 -6.48
C SER A 114 17.92 -13.37 -5.75
N ASP A 115 18.38 -12.12 -5.72
CA ASP A 115 19.50 -11.71 -4.85
C ASP A 115 20.76 -12.58 -5.02
N ASN A 116 21.14 -12.82 -6.28
CA ASN A 116 22.27 -13.68 -6.70
C ASN A 116 22.20 -15.14 -6.20
N SER A 117 21.00 -15.61 -5.88
CA SER A 117 20.71 -16.95 -5.36
C SER A 117 19.57 -17.59 -6.12
N THR A 118 19.80 -18.78 -6.66
CA THR A 118 18.81 -19.52 -7.46
C THR A 118 18.18 -20.62 -6.63
N PHE A 119 16.87 -20.58 -6.52
CA PHE A 119 16.08 -21.48 -5.70
C PHE A 119 15.28 -22.44 -6.58
N LEU A 120 15.30 -23.72 -6.22
CA LEU A 120 14.50 -24.76 -6.86
C LEU A 120 13.12 -24.83 -6.19
N TYR A 121 12.07 -24.82 -6.99
CA TYR A 121 10.68 -24.89 -6.54
C TYR A 121 9.92 -26.06 -7.19
N HIS A 122 8.95 -26.60 -6.45
CA HIS A 122 7.94 -27.53 -6.95
C HIS A 122 6.53 -26.98 -6.69
N ARG A 123 5.64 -27.20 -7.66
CA ARG A 123 4.19 -26.97 -7.59
C ARG A 123 3.49 -28.12 -8.30
N THR A 124 2.23 -28.35 -7.95
CA THR A 124 1.38 -29.32 -8.65
C THR A 124 0.15 -28.62 -9.20
N ILE A 125 -0.27 -29.02 -10.40
CA ILE A 125 -1.56 -28.70 -11.00
C ILE A 125 -2.42 -29.96 -10.87
N LYS A 126 -3.57 -29.84 -10.23
CA LYS A 126 -4.50 -30.95 -9.98
C LYS A 126 -5.63 -30.95 -11.02
N SER A 127 -6.55 -31.90 -10.91
CA SER A 127 -7.72 -32.04 -11.80
C SER A 127 -8.70 -30.86 -11.75
N ASP A 128 -8.60 -29.96 -10.78
CA ASP A 128 -9.33 -28.68 -10.75
C ASP A 128 -8.61 -27.55 -11.50
N LEU A 129 -7.53 -27.89 -12.21
CA LEU A 129 -6.58 -27.02 -12.93
C LEU A 129 -5.88 -25.96 -12.06
N LYS A 130 -6.04 -26.00 -10.73
CA LYS A 130 -5.38 -25.03 -9.85
C LYS A 130 -3.95 -25.44 -9.53
N LEU A 131 -3.06 -24.48 -9.74
CA LEU A 131 -1.64 -24.57 -9.40
C LEU A 131 -1.43 -24.29 -7.90
N THR A 132 -0.95 -25.27 -7.14
CA THR A 132 -0.72 -25.16 -5.68
C THR A 132 0.23 -24.02 -5.31
N SER A 133 0.30 -23.66 -4.03
CA SER A 133 1.36 -22.78 -3.51
C SER A 133 2.76 -23.30 -3.85
N PRO A 134 3.77 -22.42 -4.05
CA PRO A 134 5.16 -22.82 -4.31
C PRO A 134 5.82 -23.44 -3.08
N LEU A 135 6.39 -24.64 -3.25
CA LEU A 135 7.25 -25.30 -2.27
C LEU A 135 8.71 -25.10 -2.69
N MET A 136 9.51 -24.40 -1.87
CA MET A 136 10.96 -24.33 -2.06
C MET A 136 11.60 -25.67 -1.67
N LEU A 137 12.43 -26.23 -2.56
CA LEU A 137 13.14 -27.49 -2.34
C LEU A 137 14.59 -27.28 -1.92
N ASP A 138 15.33 -26.39 -2.60
CA ASP A 138 16.76 -26.22 -2.34
C ASP A 138 17.36 -24.94 -2.95
N LEU A 139 18.62 -24.67 -2.59
CA LEU A 139 19.47 -23.66 -3.21
C LEU A 139 20.41 -24.33 -4.22
N ILE A 140 20.34 -23.93 -5.49
CA ILE A 140 21.02 -24.59 -6.61
C ILE A 140 22.05 -23.67 -7.27
N ASP A 141 22.96 -24.28 -8.02
CA ASP A 141 23.85 -23.57 -8.94
C ASP A 141 23.11 -23.28 -10.25
N ASN A 142 23.29 -22.08 -10.80
CA ASN A 142 22.68 -21.61 -12.05
C ASN A 142 23.72 -21.00 -13.01
N SER A 143 25.01 -21.28 -12.76
CA SER A 143 26.05 -21.15 -13.78
C SER A 143 25.95 -22.27 -14.83
N LEU A 144 25.24 -23.35 -14.49
CA LEU A 144 25.00 -24.50 -15.36
C LEU A 144 23.83 -24.24 -16.32
N PRO A 145 23.91 -24.71 -17.59
CA PRO A 145 22.94 -24.32 -18.59
C PRO A 145 21.58 -25.02 -18.50
N TYR A 146 21.56 -26.21 -17.89
CA TYR A 146 20.35 -26.85 -17.36
C TYR A 146 20.41 -26.72 -15.84
N SER A 147 19.53 -25.93 -15.21
CA SER A 147 19.56 -25.68 -13.75
C SER A 147 19.29 -26.96 -12.95
N PHE A 148 18.49 -27.87 -13.51
CA PHE A 148 18.21 -29.21 -13.02
C PHE A 148 17.91 -30.13 -14.22
N ILE A 149 17.76 -31.42 -13.97
CA ILE A 149 17.13 -32.40 -14.88
C ILE A 149 16.10 -33.17 -14.05
N ALA A 150 14.84 -33.15 -14.45
CA ALA A 150 13.77 -33.88 -13.78
C ALA A 150 13.29 -35.10 -14.60
N THR A 151 12.81 -36.14 -13.91
CA THR A 151 12.27 -37.35 -14.54
C THR A 151 11.32 -38.09 -13.60
N SER A 152 10.39 -38.90 -14.14
CA SER A 152 9.43 -39.70 -13.37
C SER A 152 9.62 -41.19 -13.60
N GLN A 153 9.71 -41.98 -12.53
CA GLN A 153 9.79 -43.43 -12.61
C GLN A 153 8.99 -44.11 -11.50
N GLY A 154 8.02 -44.94 -11.90
CA GLY A 154 6.97 -45.45 -11.01
C GLY A 154 6.18 -44.31 -10.36
N ASN A 155 5.84 -44.45 -9.08
CA ASN A 155 5.15 -43.40 -8.30
C ASN A 155 6.08 -42.27 -7.79
N ASN A 156 7.21 -42.02 -8.46
CA ASN A 156 8.22 -41.06 -7.99
C ASN A 156 8.64 -40.06 -9.07
N ILE A 157 8.97 -38.84 -8.64
CA ILE A 157 9.73 -37.86 -9.44
C ILE A 157 11.13 -37.74 -8.84
N TYR A 158 12.14 -37.65 -9.69
CA TYR A 158 13.53 -37.41 -9.33
C TYR A 158 13.97 -36.10 -9.98
N ILE A 159 14.54 -35.17 -9.21
CA ILE A 159 15.17 -33.96 -9.74
C ILE A 159 16.66 -34.03 -9.40
N CYS A 160 17.51 -34.11 -10.41
CA CYS A 160 18.97 -34.04 -10.28
C CYS A 160 19.45 -32.61 -10.53
N TYR A 161 20.38 -32.12 -9.70
CA TYR A 161 20.93 -30.76 -9.79
C TYR A 161 22.30 -30.66 -9.12
N ASN A 162 23.08 -29.65 -9.53
CA ASN A 162 24.28 -29.23 -8.81
C ASN A 162 23.87 -28.31 -7.65
N LYS A 163 24.12 -28.73 -6.42
CA LYS A 163 23.74 -27.98 -5.21
C LYS A 163 24.80 -26.93 -4.88
N LYS A 164 24.37 -25.70 -4.58
CA LYS A 164 25.26 -24.57 -4.28
C LYS A 164 25.99 -24.78 -2.94
N MET A 165 27.22 -25.27 -3.02
CA MET A 165 28.11 -25.60 -1.90
C MET A 165 29.55 -25.14 -2.18
N LYS A 166 30.48 -25.32 -1.23
CA LYS A 166 31.91 -24.96 -1.39
C LYS A 166 32.60 -25.74 -2.52
N ASN A 167 32.17 -26.98 -2.73
CA ASN A 167 32.49 -27.81 -3.89
C ASN A 167 31.22 -27.95 -4.74
N SER A 168 31.35 -28.19 -6.05
CA SER A 168 30.19 -28.59 -6.86
C SER A 168 29.76 -30.00 -6.45
N CYS A 169 28.48 -30.15 -6.08
CA CYS A 169 27.93 -31.38 -5.54
C CYS A 169 26.72 -31.79 -6.38
N LEU A 170 26.91 -32.78 -7.26
CA LEU A 170 25.83 -33.35 -8.06
C LEU A 170 25.04 -34.33 -7.20
N GLY A 171 23.72 -34.21 -7.20
CA GLY A 171 22.85 -35.09 -6.45
C GLY A 171 21.40 -34.93 -6.88
N PHE A 172 20.50 -35.69 -6.26
CA PHE A 172 19.08 -35.62 -6.57
C PHE A 172 18.21 -35.56 -5.32
N ARG A 173 16.99 -35.04 -5.48
CA ARG A 173 15.87 -35.28 -4.55
C ARG A 173 14.85 -36.19 -5.20
N GLN A 174 14.22 -37.04 -4.40
CA GLN A 174 13.09 -37.88 -4.81
C GLN A 174 11.80 -37.36 -4.16
N TYR A 175 10.73 -37.25 -4.94
CA TYR A 175 9.36 -37.09 -4.47
C TYR A 175 8.67 -38.44 -4.51
N ASP A 176 8.06 -38.84 -3.40
CA ASP A 176 7.21 -40.02 -3.31
C ASP A 176 5.74 -39.59 -3.38
N ALA A 177 5.07 -39.87 -4.49
CA ALA A 177 3.68 -39.49 -4.71
C ALA A 177 2.68 -40.31 -3.88
N THR A 178 3.08 -41.48 -3.34
CA THR A 178 2.25 -42.26 -2.41
C THR A 178 2.23 -41.65 -1.01
N LYS A 179 3.33 -40.97 -0.63
CA LYS A 179 3.46 -40.26 0.65
C LYS A 179 3.17 -38.76 0.54
N ASN A 180 3.09 -38.21 -0.68
CA ASN A 180 3.01 -36.77 -0.97
C ASN A 180 4.15 -35.99 -0.27
N LEU A 181 5.38 -36.51 -0.35
CA LEU A 181 6.55 -35.97 0.36
C LEU A 181 7.83 -35.97 -0.48
N TRP A 182 8.63 -34.92 -0.31
CA TRP A 182 9.99 -34.83 -0.83
C TRP A 182 11.00 -35.41 0.18
N GLY A 183 11.85 -36.32 -0.29
CA GLY A 183 13.00 -36.81 0.46
C GLY A 183 14.16 -35.82 0.50
N ASN A 184 15.17 -36.15 1.30
CA ASN A 184 16.43 -35.41 1.40
C ASN A 184 17.21 -35.43 0.08
N PHE A 185 18.15 -34.48 -0.08
CA PHE A 185 19.11 -34.47 -1.19
C PHE A 185 20.13 -35.60 -1.01
N ILE A 186 20.20 -36.50 -1.99
CA ILE A 186 21.14 -37.63 -2.04
C ILE A 186 22.28 -37.23 -2.97
N ILE A 187 23.51 -37.18 -2.45
CA ILE A 187 24.70 -36.84 -3.22
C ILE A 187 25.06 -38.01 -4.13
N LEU A 188 25.08 -37.77 -5.44
CA LEU A 188 25.62 -38.68 -6.44
C LEU A 188 27.15 -38.61 -6.43
N ASP A 189 27.72 -37.40 -6.53
CA ASP A 189 29.16 -37.18 -6.57
C ASP A 189 29.55 -35.74 -6.18
N SER A 190 30.85 -35.48 -6.01
CA SER A 190 31.37 -34.13 -5.77
C SER A 190 32.67 -33.82 -6.54
N SER A 191 32.89 -32.54 -6.79
CA SER A 191 34.05 -32.05 -7.54
C SER A 191 34.58 -30.72 -6.99
N TYR A 192 35.90 -30.62 -6.88
CA TYR A 192 36.60 -29.37 -6.60
C TYR A 192 36.69 -28.45 -7.83
N LEU A 193 36.55 -29.01 -9.04
CA LEU A 193 36.38 -28.26 -10.29
C LEU A 193 34.89 -28.04 -10.55
N PRO A 194 34.47 -26.86 -11.08
CA PRO A 194 33.10 -26.62 -11.49
C PRO A 194 32.56 -27.71 -12.42
N ILE A 195 31.32 -28.12 -12.19
CA ILE A 195 30.55 -28.92 -13.14
C ILE A 195 30.06 -27.97 -14.24
N GLU A 196 30.29 -28.34 -15.50
CA GLU A 196 29.98 -27.49 -16.66
C GLU A 196 28.86 -28.03 -17.57
N ASP A 197 28.56 -29.33 -17.47
CA ASP A 197 27.43 -30.01 -18.09
C ASP A 197 27.22 -31.36 -17.38
N TYR A 198 26.00 -31.87 -17.38
CA TYR A 198 25.64 -33.15 -16.79
C TYR A 198 24.44 -33.81 -17.48
N SER A 199 24.24 -35.09 -17.18
CA SER A 199 23.08 -35.87 -17.58
C SER A 199 22.77 -36.91 -16.49
N PHE A 200 21.50 -37.26 -16.33
CA PHE A 200 21.00 -38.12 -15.26
C PHE A 200 19.77 -38.89 -15.75
N ILE A 201 19.69 -40.17 -15.40
CA ILE A 201 18.55 -41.05 -15.69
C ILE A 201 18.23 -41.95 -14.49
N VAL A 202 16.95 -42.32 -14.37
CA VAL A 202 16.45 -43.34 -13.44
C VAL A 202 15.58 -44.31 -14.23
N GLY A 203 15.72 -45.61 -13.97
CA GLY A 203 14.97 -46.67 -14.60
C GLY A 203 14.29 -47.63 -13.62
N GLU A 204 13.72 -48.69 -14.17
CA GLU A 204 13.04 -49.72 -13.39
C GLU A 204 13.96 -50.37 -12.34
N GLY A 205 13.35 -50.87 -11.26
CA GLY A 205 14.08 -51.39 -10.10
C GLY A 205 14.83 -50.36 -9.26
N GLY A 206 14.76 -49.06 -9.59
CA GLY A 206 15.54 -48.02 -8.91
C GLY A 206 17.01 -47.97 -9.38
N VAL A 207 17.28 -48.54 -10.56
CA VAL A 207 18.55 -48.35 -11.28
C VAL A 207 18.68 -46.88 -11.64
N LEU A 208 19.86 -46.29 -11.45
CA LEU A 208 20.16 -44.93 -11.86
C LEU A 208 21.56 -44.84 -12.49
N ALA A 209 21.75 -43.81 -13.31
CA ALA A 209 23.07 -43.43 -13.80
C ALA A 209 23.17 -41.91 -14.01
N TYR A 210 24.40 -41.41 -13.96
CA TYR A 210 24.71 -40.02 -14.25
C TYR A 210 26.05 -39.90 -15.00
N SER A 211 26.19 -38.83 -15.75
CA SER A 211 27.47 -38.34 -16.25
C SER A 211 27.57 -36.84 -16.02
N TYR A 212 28.79 -36.34 -15.81
CA TYR A 212 29.06 -34.90 -15.81
C TYR A 212 30.48 -34.62 -16.30
N LYS A 213 30.65 -33.46 -16.95
CA LYS A 213 31.96 -32.99 -17.41
C LYS A 213 32.54 -31.97 -16.42
N VAL A 214 33.85 -32.02 -16.26
CA VAL A 214 34.66 -30.92 -15.70
C VAL A 214 35.87 -30.71 -16.61
N ASN A 215 36.27 -29.45 -16.88
CA ASN A 215 37.48 -29.17 -17.66
C ASN A 215 38.60 -28.56 -16.79
N SER A 216 39.84 -28.87 -17.15
CA SER A 216 41.06 -28.39 -16.49
C SER A 216 42.05 -27.87 -17.55
N GLN A 217 42.03 -26.55 -17.77
CA GLN A 217 42.79 -25.82 -18.81
C GLN A 217 42.58 -26.31 -20.25
N ARG A 218 43.13 -27.48 -20.61
CA ARG A 218 43.04 -28.14 -21.93
C ARG A 218 42.56 -29.60 -21.87
N ARG A 219 42.41 -30.20 -20.69
CA ARG A 219 41.95 -31.59 -20.51
C ARG A 219 40.55 -31.64 -19.90
N GLY A 220 39.63 -32.35 -20.54
CA GLY A 220 38.33 -32.69 -19.99
C GLY A 220 38.37 -33.97 -19.16
N GLN A 221 37.45 -34.09 -18.21
CA GLN A 221 37.16 -35.32 -17.51
C GLN A 221 35.66 -35.61 -17.60
N LEU A 222 35.30 -36.77 -18.16
CA LEU A 222 33.95 -37.32 -18.06
C LEU A 222 33.91 -38.14 -16.77
N LYS A 223 33.27 -37.59 -15.74
CA LYS A 223 32.96 -38.32 -14.51
C LYS A 223 31.59 -38.94 -14.65
N TYR A 224 31.43 -40.17 -14.19
CA TYR A 224 30.17 -40.89 -14.32
C TYR A 224 29.98 -41.91 -13.21
N GLY A 225 28.74 -42.32 -12.99
CA GLY A 225 28.41 -43.39 -12.08
C GLY A 225 27.07 -44.04 -12.38
N TYR A 226 26.92 -45.26 -11.90
CA TYR A 226 25.77 -46.13 -12.17
C TYR A 226 25.54 -47.13 -11.03
N GLY A 227 24.33 -47.67 -10.95
CA GLY A 227 23.95 -48.66 -9.94
C GLY A 227 22.59 -48.33 -9.36
N THR A 228 22.50 -48.26 -8.03
CA THR A 228 21.28 -47.90 -7.29
C THR A 228 21.59 -46.78 -6.30
N ALA A 229 20.57 -46.09 -5.77
CA ALA A 229 20.75 -45.00 -4.81
C ALA A 229 21.58 -45.36 -3.54
N THR A 230 21.66 -46.64 -3.18
CA THR A 230 22.46 -47.15 -2.05
C THR A 230 23.83 -47.70 -2.45
N ASN A 231 24.03 -48.07 -3.71
CA ASN A 231 25.30 -48.59 -4.22
C ASN A 231 25.58 -48.06 -5.63
N ILE A 232 26.45 -47.04 -5.71
CA ILE A 232 26.83 -46.34 -6.94
C ILE A 232 28.32 -46.61 -7.22
N VAL A 233 28.60 -47.31 -8.31
CA VAL A 233 29.94 -47.40 -8.89
C VAL A 233 30.27 -46.07 -9.54
N ARG A 234 31.47 -45.52 -9.29
CA ARG A 234 31.92 -44.20 -9.79
C ARG A 234 33.24 -44.35 -10.52
N ASN A 235 33.37 -43.68 -11.66
CA ASN A 235 34.55 -43.72 -12.52
C ASN A 235 34.84 -42.37 -13.19
N THR A 236 36.01 -42.26 -13.82
CA THR A 236 36.43 -41.07 -14.55
C THR A 236 37.18 -41.46 -15.81
N ILE A 237 36.75 -40.93 -16.96
CA ILE A 237 37.50 -40.98 -18.22
C ILE A 237 38.20 -39.64 -18.39
N ASN A 238 39.53 -39.66 -18.50
CA ASN A 238 40.34 -38.48 -18.80
C ASN A 238 40.43 -38.31 -20.33
N VAL A 239 40.20 -37.10 -20.82
CA VAL A 239 40.20 -36.76 -22.25
C VAL A 239 41.28 -35.71 -22.50
N ASN A 240 42.09 -35.90 -23.55
CA ASN A 240 43.23 -35.04 -23.86
C ASN A 240 42.85 -33.72 -24.56
N SER A 241 41.58 -33.55 -24.90
CA SER A 241 40.92 -32.31 -25.35
C SER A 241 39.88 -31.85 -24.33
N LYS A 242 39.32 -30.65 -24.51
CA LYS A 242 38.17 -30.19 -23.70
C LYS A 242 36.92 -30.99 -24.05
N LEU A 243 36.09 -31.26 -23.04
CA LEU A 243 34.74 -31.76 -23.24
C LEU A 243 33.76 -30.60 -23.43
N LEU A 244 32.94 -30.71 -24.47
CA LEU A 244 31.88 -29.77 -24.80
C LEU A 244 30.57 -30.17 -24.11
N ALA A 245 30.19 -31.45 -24.13
CA ALA A 245 28.99 -31.96 -23.45
C ALA A 245 29.08 -33.47 -23.12
N CYS A 246 28.11 -33.94 -22.34
CA CYS A 246 27.92 -35.34 -21.96
C CYS A 246 26.43 -35.74 -21.92
N SER A 247 26.15 -37.02 -22.14
CA SER A 247 24.83 -37.65 -21.96
C SER A 247 24.98 -39.01 -21.29
N VAL A 248 23.87 -39.62 -20.88
CA VAL A 248 23.81 -41.01 -20.43
C VAL A 248 22.51 -41.66 -20.91
N ALA A 249 22.63 -42.86 -21.48
CA ALA A 249 21.50 -43.72 -21.82
C ALA A 249 21.59 -45.05 -21.06
N PHE A 250 20.44 -45.72 -20.87
CA PHE A 250 20.37 -47.11 -20.41
C PHE A 250 19.46 -47.92 -21.33
N PHE A 251 20.00 -49.03 -21.85
CA PHE A 251 19.32 -49.89 -22.83
C PHE A 251 19.83 -51.34 -22.73
N HIS A 252 18.94 -52.33 -22.82
CA HIS A 252 19.23 -53.77 -22.68
C HIS A 252 20.22 -54.13 -21.53
N GLY A 253 20.07 -53.51 -20.36
CA GLY A 253 20.91 -53.77 -19.19
C GLY A 253 22.30 -53.13 -19.22
N LYS A 254 22.63 -52.38 -20.28
CA LYS A 254 23.88 -51.65 -20.47
C LYS A 254 23.65 -50.15 -20.29
N PHE A 255 24.63 -49.47 -19.70
CA PHE A 255 24.72 -48.01 -19.67
C PHE A 255 25.62 -47.54 -20.82
N PHE A 256 25.29 -46.39 -21.41
CA PHE A 256 26.06 -45.77 -22.48
C PHE A 256 26.42 -44.35 -22.03
N PHE A 257 27.72 -44.10 -21.85
CA PHE A 257 28.23 -42.80 -21.43
C PHE A 257 28.83 -42.10 -22.64
N THR A 258 28.04 -41.18 -23.20
CA THR A 258 28.39 -40.43 -24.40
C THR A 258 28.94 -39.06 -24.05
N SER A 259 30.00 -38.64 -24.74
CA SER A 259 30.65 -37.35 -24.54
C SER A 259 31.13 -36.77 -25.86
N VAL A 260 31.08 -35.44 -25.97
CA VAL A 260 31.45 -34.69 -27.17
C VAL A 260 32.68 -33.83 -26.84
N SER A 261 33.72 -33.93 -27.67
CA SER A 261 34.87 -33.01 -27.68
C SER A 261 34.83 -32.12 -28.93
N GLU A 262 35.85 -31.31 -29.18
CA GLU A 262 35.90 -30.37 -30.31
C GLU A 262 35.77 -31.07 -31.69
N ASN A 263 36.38 -32.24 -31.86
CA ASN A 263 36.42 -32.99 -33.13
C ASN A 263 35.96 -34.46 -32.98
N SER A 264 35.28 -34.85 -31.90
CA SER A 264 34.87 -36.26 -31.73
C SER A 264 33.69 -36.48 -30.79
N LEU A 265 32.94 -37.55 -31.04
CA LEU A 265 31.91 -38.11 -30.17
C LEU A 265 32.35 -39.48 -29.67
N SER A 266 32.44 -39.64 -28.35
CA SER A 266 32.95 -40.82 -27.66
C SER A 266 31.86 -41.44 -26.79
N THR A 267 31.48 -42.69 -27.08
CA THR A 267 30.50 -43.46 -26.30
C THR A 267 31.15 -44.69 -25.70
N LYS A 268 31.18 -44.78 -24.37
CA LYS A 268 31.64 -45.97 -23.64
C LYS A 268 30.46 -46.78 -23.12
N THR A 269 30.43 -48.07 -23.45
CA THR A 269 29.37 -49.00 -23.07
C THR A 269 29.78 -49.77 -21.81
N VAL A 270 28.90 -49.83 -20.82
CA VAL A 270 29.16 -50.36 -19.48
C VAL A 270 28.07 -51.34 -19.06
N ASP A 271 28.47 -52.55 -18.71
CA ASP A 271 27.63 -53.62 -18.17
C ASP A 271 27.73 -53.59 -16.63
N LEU A 272 26.60 -53.71 -15.91
CA LEU A 272 26.52 -53.60 -14.45
C LEU A 272 27.43 -54.59 -13.70
N LEU A 273 27.71 -55.76 -14.29
CA LEU A 273 28.51 -56.83 -13.71
C LEU A 273 29.94 -56.88 -14.27
N LYS A 274 30.15 -56.46 -15.52
CA LYS A 274 31.46 -56.54 -16.20
C LYS A 274 32.25 -55.21 -16.22
N GLY A 275 31.62 -54.08 -15.90
CA GLY A 275 32.22 -52.77 -16.10
C GLY A 275 32.23 -52.37 -17.58
N ILE A 276 33.26 -51.64 -18.03
CA ILE A 276 33.37 -51.20 -19.43
C ILE A 276 33.49 -52.42 -20.34
N CYS A 277 32.52 -52.60 -21.24
CA CYS A 277 32.42 -53.73 -22.15
C CYS A 277 32.42 -53.33 -23.63
N GLY A 278 32.50 -52.04 -23.96
CA GLY A 278 32.53 -51.55 -25.33
C GLY A 278 32.90 -50.07 -25.43
N SER A 279 33.30 -49.65 -26.64
CA SER A 279 33.73 -48.29 -26.95
C SER A 279 33.54 -48.03 -28.44
N LYS A 280 32.76 -47.02 -28.81
CA LYS A 280 32.78 -46.44 -30.17
C LYS A 280 33.18 -44.98 -30.03
N ASP A 281 34.25 -44.62 -30.72
CA ASP A 281 34.71 -43.26 -30.90
C ASP A 281 34.46 -42.90 -32.37
N ILE A 282 33.91 -41.71 -32.62
CA ILE A 282 33.53 -41.21 -33.94
C ILE A 282 34.17 -39.83 -34.10
N ASP A 283 34.99 -39.65 -35.13
CA ASP A 283 35.52 -38.33 -35.46
C ASP A 283 34.40 -37.46 -36.06
N LEU A 284 34.32 -36.22 -35.62
CA LEU A 284 33.37 -35.21 -36.10
C LEU A 284 34.13 -34.25 -37.01
N ASN A 285 33.53 -33.87 -38.14
CA ASN A 285 34.07 -32.82 -39.00
C ASN A 285 34.26 -31.53 -38.15
N PRO A 286 35.43 -30.86 -38.15
CA PRO A 286 35.67 -29.65 -37.35
C PRO A 286 34.71 -28.50 -37.65
N ASN A 287 34.13 -28.46 -38.85
CA ASN A 287 33.13 -27.48 -39.24
C ASN A 287 31.71 -27.81 -38.73
N SER A 288 31.49 -29.02 -38.20
CA SER A 288 30.16 -29.48 -37.78
C SER A 288 29.58 -28.65 -36.62
N VAL A 289 28.26 -28.46 -36.69
CA VAL A 289 27.47 -27.85 -35.63
C VAL A 289 26.83 -28.97 -34.82
N THR A 290 27.37 -29.20 -33.63
CA THR A 290 26.82 -30.16 -32.67
C THR A 290 25.87 -29.44 -31.72
N PHE A 291 24.77 -30.09 -31.31
CA PHE A 291 23.86 -29.55 -30.33
C PHE A 291 23.24 -30.61 -29.42
N LYS A 292 23.08 -30.26 -28.13
CA LYS A 292 22.43 -31.08 -27.08
C LYS A 292 20.99 -30.60 -26.88
N VAL A 293 20.06 -31.55 -26.89
CA VAL A 293 18.61 -31.31 -26.94
C VAL A 293 17.91 -32.24 -25.95
N HIS A 294 16.79 -31.81 -25.37
CA HIS A 294 15.91 -32.71 -24.61
C HIS A 294 15.35 -33.81 -25.52
N TYR A 295 15.24 -35.03 -25.01
CA TYR A 295 14.77 -36.18 -25.78
C TYR A 295 13.74 -36.99 -25.01
N GLN A 296 12.73 -37.47 -25.73
CA GLN A 296 11.75 -38.45 -25.25
C GLN A 296 11.44 -39.43 -26.39
N SER A 297 11.18 -40.69 -26.04
CA SER A 297 10.82 -41.74 -26.98
C SER A 297 9.88 -42.74 -26.32
N ASN A 298 9.03 -43.40 -27.12
CA ASN A 298 8.27 -44.56 -26.71
C ASN A 298 9.01 -45.89 -26.92
N ASN A 299 10.19 -45.88 -27.56
CA ASN A 299 11.08 -47.03 -27.62
C ASN A 299 11.63 -47.39 -26.22
N PRO A 300 11.99 -48.66 -25.97
CA PRO A 300 12.35 -49.16 -24.62
C PRO A 300 13.77 -48.75 -24.15
N ILE A 301 14.16 -47.50 -24.37
CA ILE A 301 15.41 -46.86 -23.96
C ILE A 301 15.15 -45.77 -22.92
N ILE A 302 16.04 -45.64 -21.94
CA ILE A 302 15.95 -44.61 -20.89
C ILE A 302 17.03 -43.56 -21.15
N LEU A 303 16.62 -42.38 -21.62
CA LEU A 303 17.49 -41.32 -22.13
C LEU A 303 16.77 -39.97 -22.09
N ASN A 304 17.39 -38.94 -21.49
CA ASN A 304 16.78 -37.61 -21.34
C ASN A 304 17.34 -36.55 -22.33
N THR A 305 18.48 -36.80 -22.97
CA THR A 305 19.12 -35.85 -23.91
C THR A 305 19.89 -36.53 -25.03
N ILE A 306 19.74 -36.06 -26.28
CA ILE A 306 20.51 -36.54 -27.43
C ILE A 306 21.43 -35.47 -28.00
N PHE A 307 22.44 -35.93 -28.75
CA PHE A 307 23.25 -35.09 -29.61
C PHE A 307 22.77 -35.21 -31.05
N PHE A 308 22.63 -34.07 -31.71
CA PHE A 308 22.68 -33.95 -33.16
C PHE A 308 24.03 -33.34 -33.52
N SER A 309 24.70 -33.83 -34.56
CA SER A 309 25.80 -33.13 -35.23
C SER A 309 25.50 -33.07 -36.71
N LYS A 310 25.71 -31.92 -37.34
CA LYS A 310 25.52 -31.72 -38.78
C LYS A 310 26.65 -30.92 -39.40
N ASP A 311 27.05 -31.33 -40.60
CA ASP A 311 27.99 -30.67 -41.51
C ASP A 311 27.44 -30.78 -42.94
N ASP A 312 28.31 -30.60 -43.94
CA ASP A 312 27.98 -30.72 -45.37
C ASP A 312 28.07 -32.17 -45.88
N GLU A 313 28.69 -33.08 -45.10
CA GLU A 313 28.93 -34.48 -45.48
C GLU A 313 27.76 -35.37 -45.02
N GLY A 314 27.15 -35.06 -43.87
CA GLY A 314 25.91 -35.67 -43.43
C GLY A 314 25.39 -35.16 -42.08
N SER A 315 24.77 -36.06 -41.32
CA SER A 315 24.31 -35.79 -39.95
C SER A 315 24.38 -37.03 -39.08
N LEU A 316 24.88 -36.87 -37.85
CA LEU A 316 24.93 -37.89 -36.80
C LEU A 316 23.91 -37.56 -35.72
N ILE A 317 23.14 -38.55 -35.28
CA ILE A 317 22.19 -38.41 -34.16
C ILE A 317 22.44 -39.56 -33.18
N THR A 318 22.41 -39.27 -31.88
CA THR A 318 22.49 -40.31 -30.83
C THR A 318 21.11 -40.68 -30.30
N ASP A 319 20.23 -41.14 -31.18
CA ASP A 319 18.85 -41.56 -30.89
C ASP A 319 18.77 -43.02 -30.39
N SER A 320 17.57 -43.62 -30.35
CA SER A 320 17.41 -45.02 -29.93
C SER A 320 18.13 -46.00 -30.86
N SER A 321 18.14 -45.72 -32.18
CA SER A 321 18.78 -46.56 -33.19
C SER A 321 20.31 -46.56 -33.03
N TYR A 322 20.89 -45.41 -32.72
CA TYR A 322 22.32 -45.30 -32.39
C TYR A 322 22.71 -46.21 -31.21
N TYR A 323 21.98 -46.16 -30.10
CA TYR A 323 22.27 -47.01 -28.94
C TYR A 323 21.88 -48.47 -29.16
N TYR A 324 20.90 -48.77 -30.02
CA TYR A 324 20.54 -50.13 -30.42
C TYR A 324 21.69 -50.84 -31.13
N SER A 325 22.27 -50.20 -32.16
CA SER A 325 23.44 -50.75 -32.87
C SER A 325 24.64 -50.97 -31.92
N LEU A 326 24.94 -50.00 -31.05
CA LEU A 326 25.97 -50.16 -30.00
C LEU A 326 25.65 -51.25 -28.97
N ALA A 327 24.37 -51.55 -28.72
CA ALA A 327 23.97 -52.62 -27.81
C ALA A 327 24.17 -54.01 -28.43
N LEU A 328 23.96 -54.15 -29.74
CA LEU A 328 24.23 -55.38 -30.50
C LEU A 328 25.72 -55.59 -30.77
N GLY A 329 26.51 -54.51 -30.84
CA GLY A 329 27.91 -54.57 -31.29
C GLY A 329 28.06 -54.40 -32.81
N ASP A 330 26.99 -54.01 -33.50
CA ASP A 330 27.10 -53.51 -34.86
C ASP A 330 27.77 -52.13 -34.82
N HIS A 331 28.93 -52.04 -35.45
CA HIS A 331 29.75 -50.83 -35.52
C HIS A 331 29.93 -50.32 -36.95
N GLU A 332 29.50 -51.09 -37.96
CA GLU A 332 29.62 -50.79 -39.38
C GLU A 332 28.45 -49.91 -39.85
N GLY A 333 27.25 -50.08 -39.26
CA GLY A 333 26.10 -49.20 -39.53
C GLY A 333 26.21 -47.78 -38.96
N ILE A 334 27.24 -47.47 -38.17
CA ILE A 334 27.40 -46.21 -37.40
C ILE A 334 28.56 -45.37 -37.96
N GLU A 335 28.30 -44.71 -39.09
CA GLU A 335 29.16 -43.73 -39.74
C GLU A 335 28.32 -42.54 -40.22
N ALA A 336 28.95 -41.40 -40.50
CA ALA A 336 28.28 -40.27 -41.15
C ALA A 336 27.99 -40.66 -42.61
N LYS A 337 26.75 -41.07 -42.89
CA LYS A 337 26.37 -41.59 -44.22
C LYS A 337 26.45 -40.50 -45.28
N GLU A 338 27.41 -40.63 -46.18
CA GLU A 338 27.63 -39.71 -47.31
C GLU A 338 26.35 -39.47 -48.11
N PHE A 339 26.08 -38.21 -48.45
CA PHE A 339 25.09 -37.89 -49.48
C PHE A 339 25.59 -38.34 -50.86
N SER A 340 24.81 -39.21 -51.53
CA SER A 340 25.14 -39.73 -52.86
C SER A 340 25.11 -38.61 -53.91
N ASN A 341 26.29 -38.12 -54.30
CA ASN A 341 26.45 -37.07 -55.31
C ASN A 341 26.12 -37.57 -56.73
N SER A 342 24.84 -37.50 -57.09
CA SER A 342 24.37 -37.66 -58.47
C SER A 342 24.63 -36.40 -59.30
N SER A 343 24.56 -36.48 -60.62
CA SER A 343 24.66 -35.29 -61.50
C SER A 343 23.52 -34.28 -61.32
N ASP A 344 22.44 -34.68 -60.64
CA ASP A 344 21.35 -33.78 -60.28
C ASP A 344 21.61 -33.04 -58.94
N SER A 345 22.45 -33.57 -58.03
CA SER A 345 22.84 -32.82 -56.82
C SER A 345 23.60 -31.55 -57.16
N LEU A 346 24.41 -31.55 -58.23
CA LEU A 346 25.09 -30.35 -58.75
C LEU A 346 24.12 -29.31 -59.31
N LYS A 347 23.03 -29.73 -59.97
CA LYS A 347 21.97 -28.80 -60.42
C LYS A 347 21.17 -28.27 -59.23
N GLU A 348 20.86 -29.13 -58.26
CA GLU A 348 20.14 -28.74 -57.04
C GLU A 348 20.97 -27.77 -56.20
N THR A 349 22.30 -27.97 -56.13
CA THR A 349 23.24 -27.06 -55.47
C THR A 349 23.36 -25.73 -56.20
N ALA A 350 23.38 -25.74 -57.54
CA ALA A 350 23.35 -24.52 -58.35
C ALA A 350 22.02 -23.73 -58.17
N ASN A 351 20.89 -24.44 -58.12
CA ASN A 351 19.59 -23.83 -57.85
C ASN A 351 19.52 -23.24 -56.42
N LYS A 352 20.03 -23.97 -55.42
CA LYS A 352 20.15 -23.47 -54.03
C LYS A 352 21.09 -22.27 -53.93
N LEU A 353 22.17 -22.22 -54.71
CA LEU A 353 23.03 -21.04 -54.83
C LEU A 353 22.28 -19.82 -55.36
N ILE A 354 21.55 -19.96 -56.47
CA ILE A 354 20.70 -18.89 -57.04
C ILE A 354 19.63 -18.44 -56.03
N GLU A 355 19.05 -19.38 -55.29
CA GLU A 355 18.07 -19.07 -54.25
C GLU A 355 18.71 -18.37 -53.04
N TYR A 356 19.92 -18.75 -52.62
CA TYR A 356 20.67 -18.05 -51.58
C TYR A 356 21.13 -16.65 -52.01
N GLU A 357 21.53 -16.44 -53.27
CA GLU A 357 21.83 -15.12 -53.83
C GLU A 357 20.59 -14.22 -53.80
N LYS A 358 19.42 -14.76 -54.19
CA LYS A 358 18.14 -14.05 -54.07
C LYS A 358 17.79 -13.73 -52.62
N GLN A 359 17.90 -14.68 -51.70
CA GLN A 359 17.68 -14.44 -50.27
C GLN A 359 18.66 -13.41 -49.68
N LEU A 360 19.91 -13.36 -50.16
CA LEU A 360 20.88 -12.33 -49.78
C LEU A 360 20.46 -10.94 -50.27
N PHE A 361 19.99 -10.84 -51.52
CA PHE A 361 19.47 -9.59 -52.07
C PHE A 361 18.22 -9.10 -51.31
N ASP A 362 17.27 -9.98 -51.04
CA ASP A 362 16.05 -9.66 -50.28
C ASP A 362 16.40 -9.26 -48.83
N LYS A 363 17.35 -9.95 -48.18
CA LYS A 363 17.90 -9.56 -46.85
C LYS A 363 18.61 -8.21 -46.90
N GLN A 364 19.34 -7.88 -47.97
CA GLN A 364 19.98 -6.57 -48.12
C GLN A 364 18.95 -5.44 -48.27
N GLN A 365 17.84 -5.66 -49.00
CA GLN A 365 16.74 -4.69 -49.03
C GLN A 365 16.10 -4.50 -47.65
N LEU A 366 15.91 -5.60 -46.90
CA LEU A 366 15.40 -5.54 -45.53
C LEU A 366 16.34 -4.78 -44.60
N ILE A 367 17.66 -4.97 -44.69
CA ILE A 367 18.67 -4.20 -43.95
C ILE A 367 18.53 -2.71 -44.27
N ASN A 368 18.47 -2.32 -45.55
CA ASN A 368 18.33 -0.92 -45.96
C ASN A 368 17.03 -0.28 -45.42
N SER A 369 15.93 -1.05 -45.36
CA SER A 369 14.65 -0.65 -44.77
C SER A 369 14.74 -0.45 -43.25
N LEU A 370 15.41 -1.38 -42.55
CA LEU A 370 15.64 -1.31 -41.11
C LEU A 370 16.55 -0.13 -40.74
N GLU A 371 17.60 0.15 -41.52
CA GLU A 371 18.46 1.32 -41.32
C GLU A 371 17.68 2.65 -41.44
N ALA A 372 16.79 2.76 -42.43
CA ALA A 372 15.91 3.92 -42.57
C ALA A 372 14.97 4.07 -41.36
N THR A 373 14.41 2.96 -40.88
CA THR A 373 13.55 2.92 -39.68
C THR A 373 14.32 3.30 -38.41
N ILE A 374 15.55 2.78 -38.23
CA ILE A 374 16.44 3.13 -37.11
C ILE A 374 16.79 4.62 -37.14
N LYS A 375 17.00 5.21 -38.33
CA LYS A 375 17.28 6.64 -38.50
C LYS A 375 16.11 7.53 -38.08
N ASP A 376 14.88 7.16 -38.45
CA ASP A 376 13.65 7.84 -38.00
C ASP A 376 13.42 7.68 -36.48
N LEU A 377 13.60 6.48 -35.93
CA LEU A 377 13.49 6.23 -34.49
C LEU A 377 14.52 7.03 -33.67
N ARG A 378 15.77 7.15 -34.16
CA ARG A 378 16.80 8.01 -33.54
C ARG A 378 16.38 9.48 -33.55
N TYR A 379 15.84 9.99 -34.66
CA TYR A 379 15.32 11.36 -34.73
C TYR A 379 14.16 11.58 -33.74
N LYS A 380 13.20 10.65 -33.67
CA LYS A 380 12.09 10.68 -32.70
C LYS A 380 12.57 10.62 -31.24
N SER A 381 13.66 9.88 -30.95
CA SER A 381 14.27 9.84 -29.62
C SER A 381 14.76 11.22 -29.19
N VAL A 382 15.57 11.90 -30.01
CA VAL A 382 16.10 13.23 -29.72
C VAL A 382 14.97 14.25 -29.50
N VAL A 383 13.95 14.24 -30.36
CA VAL A 383 12.76 15.11 -30.22
C VAL A 383 12.00 14.83 -28.91
N ASN A 384 11.98 13.60 -28.41
CA ASN A 384 11.32 13.26 -27.15
C ASN A 384 12.19 13.57 -25.92
N GLU A 385 13.52 13.46 -26.01
CA GLU A 385 14.43 13.96 -24.97
C GLU A 385 14.28 15.46 -24.74
N ASP A 386 14.17 16.26 -25.82
CA ASP A 386 14.01 17.72 -25.68
C ASP A 386 12.63 18.10 -25.13
N LYS A 387 11.57 17.32 -25.43
CA LYS A 387 10.28 17.44 -24.73
C LYS A 387 10.42 17.14 -23.24
N LEU A 388 11.14 16.08 -22.86
CA LEU A 388 11.38 15.72 -21.46
C LEU A 388 12.19 16.81 -20.72
N LYS A 389 13.22 17.39 -21.35
CA LYS A 389 14.00 18.52 -20.81
C LYS A 389 13.19 19.80 -20.62
N ASN A 390 12.08 19.95 -21.34
CA ASN A 390 11.17 21.09 -21.16
C ASN A 390 10.10 20.80 -20.12
N LEU A 391 9.51 19.59 -20.12
CA LEU A 391 8.59 19.12 -19.09
C LEU A 391 9.21 19.19 -17.69
N SER A 392 10.46 18.74 -17.53
CA SER A 392 11.13 18.79 -16.22
C SER A 392 11.31 20.21 -15.67
N LYS A 393 11.67 21.18 -16.54
CA LYS A 393 11.74 22.61 -16.16
C LYS A 393 10.37 23.13 -15.70
N THR A 394 9.30 22.79 -16.43
CA THR A 394 7.92 23.17 -16.04
C THR A 394 7.54 22.56 -14.69
N THR A 395 7.88 21.29 -14.43
CA THR A 395 7.67 20.66 -13.12
C THR A 395 8.40 21.41 -12.00
N THR A 396 9.68 21.76 -12.19
CA THR A 396 10.45 22.51 -11.18
C THR A 396 9.83 23.88 -10.87
N ILE A 397 9.35 24.61 -11.89
CA ILE A 397 8.66 25.89 -11.71
C ILE A 397 7.37 25.70 -10.90
N ASN A 398 6.56 24.70 -11.24
CA ASN A 398 5.32 24.39 -10.52
C ASN A 398 5.59 23.98 -9.06
N ASP A 399 6.67 23.24 -8.78
CA ASP A 399 7.06 22.85 -7.42
C ASP A 399 7.47 24.07 -6.58
N GLU A 400 8.23 25.00 -7.17
CA GLU A 400 8.53 26.28 -6.52
C GLU A 400 7.27 27.12 -6.23
N GLU A 401 6.32 27.19 -7.15
CA GLU A 401 5.06 27.90 -6.95
C GLU A 401 4.19 27.24 -5.87
N ASN A 402 4.12 25.90 -5.85
CA ASN A 402 3.45 25.15 -4.79
C ASN A 402 4.08 25.42 -3.41
N LEU A 403 5.41 25.53 -3.31
CA LEU A 403 6.10 25.89 -2.07
C LEU A 403 5.77 27.33 -1.62
N LYS A 404 5.72 28.29 -2.56
CA LYS A 404 5.33 29.70 -2.31
C LYS A 404 3.87 29.81 -1.87
N LEU A 405 2.96 29.04 -2.47
CA LEU A 405 1.55 28.95 -2.07
C LEU A 405 1.41 28.33 -0.66
N LYS A 406 2.13 27.24 -0.38
CA LYS A 406 2.08 26.55 0.93
C LYS A 406 2.59 27.40 2.09
N SER A 407 3.65 28.18 1.90
CA SER A 407 4.12 29.12 2.92
C SER A 407 3.14 30.29 3.13
N THR A 408 2.56 30.82 2.04
CA THR A 408 1.51 31.86 2.10
C THR A 408 0.28 31.37 2.85
N LEU A 409 -0.22 30.17 2.55
CA LEU A 409 -1.37 29.56 3.23
C LEU A 409 -1.09 29.31 4.73
N SER A 410 0.13 28.91 5.08
CA SER A 410 0.55 28.74 6.48
C SER A 410 0.54 30.07 7.25
N SER A 411 1.00 31.15 6.62
CA SER A 411 0.94 32.51 7.18
C SER A 411 -0.50 33.00 7.35
N LEU A 412 -1.36 32.79 6.35
CA LEU A 412 -2.79 33.13 6.44
C LEU A 412 -3.50 32.38 7.57
N TYR A 413 -3.21 31.09 7.74
CA TYR A 413 -3.78 30.27 8.82
C TYR A 413 -3.36 30.77 10.21
N ALA A 414 -2.08 31.10 10.42
CA ALA A 414 -1.60 31.68 11.66
C ALA A 414 -2.24 33.05 11.98
N ASN A 415 -2.41 33.91 10.97
CA ASN A 415 -3.10 35.19 11.11
C ASN A 415 -4.60 35.02 11.43
N MET A 416 -5.26 34.01 10.86
CA MET A 416 -6.66 33.69 11.12
C MET A 416 -6.85 33.23 12.57
N LEU A 417 -6.04 32.26 13.02
CA LEU A 417 -6.06 31.76 14.41
C LEU A 417 -5.77 32.89 15.43
N SER A 418 -4.87 33.82 15.11
CA SER A 418 -4.60 35.00 15.96
C SER A 418 -5.84 35.91 16.08
N LYS A 419 -6.57 36.14 14.99
CA LYS A 419 -7.83 36.92 15.01
C LYS A 419 -8.95 36.20 15.74
N GLU A 420 -9.08 34.89 15.56
CA GLU A 420 -10.08 34.05 16.23
C GLU A 420 -9.92 34.11 17.76
N ASN A 421 -8.70 33.90 18.27
CA ASN A 421 -8.38 34.08 19.68
C ASN A 421 -8.75 35.49 20.20
N LYS A 422 -8.51 36.54 19.41
CA LYS A 422 -8.86 37.92 19.79
C LYS A 422 -10.37 38.16 19.80
N ILE A 423 -11.14 37.53 18.92
CA ILE A 423 -12.60 37.56 18.93
C ILE A 423 -13.12 36.91 20.22
N THR A 424 -12.64 35.71 20.57
CA THR A 424 -13.04 35.01 21.80
C THR A 424 -12.73 35.82 23.08
N GLU A 425 -11.60 36.52 23.11
CA GLU A 425 -11.26 37.46 24.21
C GLU A 425 -12.25 38.62 24.29
N LEU A 426 -12.63 39.22 23.15
CA LEU A 426 -13.60 40.31 23.07
C LEU A 426 -15.02 39.86 23.45
N GLU A 427 -15.44 38.66 23.05
CA GLU A 427 -16.74 38.07 23.42
C GLU A 427 -16.84 37.80 24.93
N LYS A 428 -15.76 37.30 25.55
CA LYS A 428 -15.66 37.16 27.01
C LYS A 428 -15.79 38.52 27.70
N ASN A 429 -15.00 39.50 27.28
CA ASN A 429 -15.02 40.86 27.83
C ASN A 429 -16.41 41.51 27.67
N LEU A 430 -17.08 41.31 26.53
CA LEU A 430 -18.44 41.79 26.27
C LEU A 430 -19.45 41.15 27.23
N THR A 431 -19.35 39.83 27.45
CA THR A 431 -20.19 39.09 28.39
C THR A 431 -20.01 39.59 29.83
N GLU A 432 -18.77 39.84 30.26
CA GLU A 432 -18.49 40.45 31.57
C GLU A 432 -19.12 41.85 31.70
N LYS A 433 -19.07 42.68 30.66
CA LYS A 433 -19.76 44.00 30.66
C LYS A 433 -21.29 43.87 30.71
N TYR A 434 -21.89 42.92 29.99
CA TYR A 434 -23.34 42.66 30.09
C TYR A 434 -23.76 42.27 31.50
N ASN A 435 -22.99 41.41 32.19
CA ASN A 435 -23.28 41.02 33.57
C ASN A 435 -23.20 42.20 34.55
N VAL A 436 -22.22 43.10 34.37
CA VAL A 436 -22.11 44.34 35.14
C VAL A 436 -23.29 45.29 34.88
N VAL A 437 -23.70 45.48 33.62
CA VAL A 437 -24.86 46.31 33.25
C VAL A 437 -26.16 45.73 33.83
N SER A 438 -26.35 44.41 33.78
CA SER A 438 -27.49 43.72 34.40
C SER A 438 -27.53 43.95 35.91
N THR A 439 -26.37 43.86 36.58
CA THR A 439 -26.24 44.13 38.02
C THR A 439 -26.62 45.57 38.38
N TYR A 440 -26.16 46.55 37.59
CA TYR A 440 -26.56 47.96 37.79
C TYR A 440 -28.04 48.20 37.51
N LYS A 441 -28.63 47.56 36.48
CA LYS A 441 -30.08 47.66 36.19
C LYS A 441 -30.91 47.16 37.38
N ASN A 442 -30.57 46.00 37.92
CA ASN A 442 -31.23 45.45 39.11
C ASN A 442 -31.11 46.40 40.32
N LYS A 443 -29.94 47.01 40.52
CA LYS A 443 -29.72 47.99 41.59
C LYS A 443 -30.54 49.28 41.40
N ILE A 444 -30.74 49.74 40.17
CA ILE A 444 -31.63 50.87 39.85
C ILE A 444 -33.10 50.49 40.14
N GLU A 445 -33.53 49.28 39.80
CA GLU A 445 -34.89 48.79 40.11
C GLU A 445 -35.14 48.65 41.62
N GLU A 446 -34.13 48.26 42.41
CA GLU A 446 -34.20 48.31 43.88
C GLU A 446 -34.29 49.74 44.40
N LEU A 447 -33.44 50.66 43.93
CA LEU A 447 -33.44 52.06 44.38
C LEU A 447 -34.76 52.77 44.04
N ASN A 448 -35.35 52.50 42.89
CA ASN A 448 -36.64 53.05 42.50
C ASN A 448 -37.78 52.58 43.43
N LYS A 449 -37.74 51.34 43.94
CA LYS A 449 -38.69 50.88 44.98
C LYS A 449 -38.50 51.64 46.29
N VAL A 450 -37.25 51.80 46.74
CA VAL A 450 -36.94 52.57 47.96
C VAL A 450 -37.38 54.03 47.84
N ILE A 451 -37.22 54.65 46.66
CA ILE A 451 -37.73 56.00 46.39
C ILE A 451 -39.26 56.03 46.50
N PHE A 452 -39.98 55.09 45.87
CA PHE A 452 -41.43 55.00 45.95
C PHE A 452 -41.94 54.80 47.39
N ASP A 453 -41.29 53.94 48.18
CA ASP A 453 -41.63 53.73 49.59
C ASP A 453 -41.41 55.01 50.42
N LEU A 454 -40.33 55.76 50.16
CA LEU A 454 -40.05 57.06 50.80
C LEU A 454 -41.04 58.15 50.35
N GLU A 455 -41.45 58.19 49.09
CA GLU A 455 -42.47 59.13 48.60
C GLU A 455 -43.84 58.87 49.24
N ASN A 456 -44.20 57.60 49.46
CA ASN A 456 -45.39 57.22 50.22
C ASN A 456 -45.29 57.65 51.69
N GLN A 457 -44.13 57.48 52.35
CA GLN A 457 -43.92 57.99 53.71
C GLN A 457 -43.98 59.52 53.77
N VAL A 458 -43.34 60.24 52.85
CA VAL A 458 -43.42 61.71 52.77
C VAL A 458 -44.86 62.17 52.55
N SER A 459 -45.66 61.43 51.80
CA SER A 459 -47.09 61.71 51.58
C SER A 459 -47.94 61.48 52.83
N SER A 460 -47.67 60.43 53.61
CA SER A 460 -48.36 60.21 54.90
C SER A 460 -47.95 61.25 55.95
N TYR A 461 -46.66 61.62 56.02
CA TYR A 461 -46.19 62.71 56.89
C TYR A 461 -46.75 64.07 56.49
N LYS A 462 -46.90 64.39 55.19
CA LYS A 462 -47.61 65.58 54.72
C LYS A 462 -49.07 65.58 55.20
N SER A 463 -49.77 64.45 55.06
CA SER A 463 -51.15 64.32 55.53
C SER A 463 -51.26 64.52 57.04
N ALA A 464 -50.37 63.91 57.83
CA ALA A 464 -50.31 64.10 59.28
C ALA A 464 -49.99 65.55 59.68
N SER A 465 -49.09 66.22 58.95
CA SER A 465 -48.75 67.63 59.16
C SER A 465 -49.93 68.57 58.85
N SER A 466 -50.67 68.33 57.76
CA SER A 466 -51.91 69.06 57.46
C SER A 466 -52.99 68.85 58.51
N ILE A 467 -53.12 67.64 59.08
CA ILE A 467 -54.02 67.37 60.21
C ILE A 467 -53.57 68.16 61.46
N ALA A 468 -52.26 68.18 61.77
CA ALA A 468 -51.72 68.95 62.89
C ALA A 468 -51.95 70.47 62.72
N GLN A 469 -51.79 71.02 61.51
CA GLN A 469 -52.13 72.42 61.20
C GLN A 469 -53.64 72.70 61.31
N ALA A 470 -54.49 71.74 60.94
CA ALA A 470 -55.95 71.83 61.09
C ALA A 470 -56.42 71.71 62.56
N SER A 471 -55.58 71.16 63.46
CA SER A 471 -55.78 71.22 64.92
C SER A 471 -55.30 72.56 65.49
N LEU A 472 -54.07 72.97 65.16
CA LEU A 472 -53.49 74.26 65.59
C LEU A 472 -54.32 75.49 65.19
N SER A 473 -55.03 75.43 64.06
CA SER A 473 -55.94 76.50 63.63
C SER A 473 -57.29 76.52 64.36
N LYS A 474 -57.66 75.45 65.08
CA LYS A 474 -58.84 75.41 65.98
C LYS A 474 -58.51 75.83 67.41
N GLU A 475 -57.25 75.77 67.81
CA GLU A 475 -56.77 76.07 69.16
C GLU A 475 -56.37 77.55 69.33
N LYS A 476 -56.44 78.36 68.26
CA LYS A 476 -55.92 79.73 68.23
C LYS A 476 -56.95 80.79 68.67
N ASP A 477 -57.11 80.89 69.98
CA ASP A 477 -57.52 82.08 70.78
C ASP A 477 -58.88 82.76 70.52
N THR A 478 -59.62 82.46 69.44
CA THR A 478 -60.83 83.23 69.07
C THR A 478 -61.95 83.19 70.12
N SER A 479 -62.29 82.02 70.66
CA SER A 479 -63.36 81.91 71.66
C SER A 479 -63.01 82.58 73.00
N HIS A 480 -61.78 82.42 73.47
CA HIS A 480 -61.35 83.00 74.76
C HIS A 480 -61.22 84.53 74.68
N VAL A 481 -60.79 85.07 73.54
CA VAL A 481 -60.77 86.52 73.29
C VAL A 481 -62.17 87.11 73.21
N GLU A 482 -63.16 86.43 72.62
CA GLU A 482 -64.56 86.87 72.63
C GLU A 482 -65.15 86.90 74.06
N GLU A 483 -64.85 85.91 74.89
CA GLU A 483 -65.31 85.82 76.29
C GLU A 483 -64.67 86.91 77.18
N LEU A 484 -63.37 87.16 77.01
CA LEU A 484 -62.66 88.27 77.67
C LEU A 484 -63.23 89.63 77.25
N ASN A 485 -63.54 89.84 75.97
CA ASN A 485 -64.12 91.09 75.48
C ASN A 485 -65.51 91.37 76.07
N ARG A 486 -66.40 90.37 76.14
CA ARG A 486 -67.71 90.51 76.83
C ARG A 486 -67.54 90.85 78.32
N THR A 487 -66.54 90.27 78.97
CA THR A 487 -66.21 90.56 80.37
C THR A 487 -65.76 92.02 80.55
N ILE A 488 -64.88 92.51 79.67
CA ILE A 488 -64.39 93.91 79.66
C ILE A 488 -65.54 94.90 79.40
N GLU A 489 -66.44 94.60 78.47
CA GLU A 489 -67.61 95.45 78.18
C GLU A 489 -68.59 95.52 79.36
N THR A 490 -68.82 94.39 80.04
CA THR A 490 -69.64 94.33 81.26
C THR A 490 -69.03 95.20 82.38
N LEU A 491 -67.71 95.13 82.58
CA LEU A 491 -67.01 95.95 83.58
C LEU A 491 -67.01 97.45 83.24
N LYS A 492 -66.87 97.83 81.96
CA LYS A 492 -67.01 99.24 81.53
C LYS A 492 -68.38 99.82 81.87
N ASN A 493 -69.45 99.06 81.63
CA ASN A 493 -70.81 99.49 81.95
C ASN A 493 -71.03 99.64 83.47
N GLN A 494 -70.45 98.76 84.29
CA GLN A 494 -70.47 98.91 85.76
C GLN A 494 -69.68 100.14 86.24
N LEU A 495 -68.55 100.45 85.60
CA LEU A 495 -67.74 101.63 85.93
C LEU A 495 -68.52 102.93 85.64
N SER A 496 -69.11 103.04 84.45
CA SER A 496 -69.93 104.20 84.05
C SER A 496 -71.13 104.44 84.98
N LEU A 497 -71.73 103.36 85.51
CA LEU A 497 -72.80 103.46 86.50
C LEU A 497 -72.29 104.01 87.85
N LYS A 498 -71.08 103.64 88.27
CA LYS A 498 -70.45 104.19 89.49
C LYS A 498 -70.06 105.66 89.32
N ASP A 499 -69.52 106.06 88.17
CA ASP A 499 -69.17 107.47 87.91
C ASP A 499 -70.41 108.39 87.96
N LYS A 500 -71.56 107.93 87.44
CA LYS A 500 -72.84 108.63 87.61
C LYS A 500 -73.22 108.80 89.09
N ASN A 501 -73.08 107.75 89.90
CA ASN A 501 -73.38 107.82 91.33
C ASN A 501 -72.43 108.76 92.09
N ILE A 502 -71.13 108.74 91.76
CA ILE A 502 -70.13 109.68 92.31
C ILE A 502 -70.49 111.13 91.94
N THR A 503 -70.92 111.37 90.70
CA THR A 503 -71.35 112.70 90.24
C THR A 503 -72.55 113.22 91.03
N GLN A 504 -73.56 112.38 91.28
CA GLN A 504 -74.72 112.75 92.11
C GLN A 504 -74.36 113.04 93.57
N ILE A 505 -73.47 112.23 94.18
CA ILE A 505 -72.98 112.48 95.54
C ILE A 505 -72.22 113.82 95.60
N THR A 506 -71.43 114.13 94.56
CA THR A 506 -70.68 115.39 94.46
C THR A 506 -71.60 116.61 94.38
N GLN A 507 -72.68 116.55 93.58
CA GLN A 507 -73.70 117.60 93.55
C GLN A 507 -74.39 117.77 94.92
N LYS A 508 -74.80 116.67 95.56
CA LYS A 508 -75.49 116.71 96.85
C LYS A 508 -74.62 117.28 97.99
N ASN A 509 -73.31 117.04 97.93
CA ASN A 509 -72.35 117.66 98.84
C ASN A 509 -72.21 119.17 98.60
N ALA A 510 -72.26 119.64 97.35
CA ALA A 510 -72.24 121.07 97.05
C ALA A 510 -73.49 121.81 97.55
N GLU A 511 -74.67 121.18 97.47
CA GLU A 511 -75.91 121.70 98.05
C GLU A 511 -75.81 121.82 99.58
N LEU A 512 -75.29 120.80 100.26
CA LEU A 512 -75.03 120.82 101.71
C LEU A 512 -74.04 121.90 102.13
N ILE A 513 -72.96 122.11 101.38
CA ILE A 513 -71.98 123.19 101.63
C ILE A 513 -72.66 124.56 101.52
N ASN A 514 -73.53 124.76 100.54
CA ASN A 514 -74.28 126.01 100.40
C ASN A 514 -75.29 126.25 101.53
N GLN A 515 -75.94 125.19 102.03
CA GLN A 515 -76.82 125.29 103.22
C GLN A 515 -76.02 125.64 104.50
N ILE A 516 -74.84 125.04 104.69
CA ILE A 516 -73.94 125.37 105.81
C ILE A 516 -73.49 126.83 105.74
N ASN A 517 -73.15 127.34 104.55
CA ASN A 517 -72.77 128.73 104.37
C ASN A 517 -73.92 129.71 104.67
N ALA A 518 -75.15 129.39 104.28
CA ALA A 518 -76.34 130.21 104.62
C ALA A 518 -76.64 130.22 106.13
N LEU A 519 -76.42 129.09 106.82
CA LEU A 519 -76.52 129.01 108.28
C LEU A 519 -75.43 129.84 108.97
N ASN A 520 -74.19 129.83 108.48
CA ASN A 520 -73.10 130.63 109.03
C ASN A 520 -73.40 132.14 108.95
N VAL A 521 -73.91 132.65 107.81
CA VAL A 521 -74.35 134.05 107.68
C VAL A 521 -75.46 134.39 108.68
N SER A 522 -76.42 133.47 108.88
CA SER A 522 -77.50 133.64 109.87
C SER A 522 -76.97 133.70 111.32
N ILE A 523 -75.87 133.00 111.62
CA ILE A 523 -75.21 133.03 112.94
C ILE A 523 -74.45 134.34 113.15
N GLU A 524 -73.80 134.90 112.11
CA GLU A 524 -73.15 136.21 112.20
C GLU A 524 -74.18 137.34 112.45
N GLU A 525 -75.34 137.32 111.78
CA GLU A 525 -76.41 138.29 112.04
C GLU A 525 -76.96 138.20 113.47
N LEU A 526 -77.12 137.00 114.03
CA LEU A 526 -77.52 136.82 115.43
C LEU A 526 -76.44 137.33 116.41
N THR A 527 -75.17 137.06 116.11
CA THR A 527 -74.02 137.55 116.89
C THR A 527 -73.94 139.08 116.90
N SER A 528 -74.37 139.74 115.81
CA SER A 528 -74.46 141.21 115.72
C SER A 528 -75.51 141.83 116.65
N LYS A 529 -76.57 141.08 116.99
CA LYS A 529 -77.65 141.55 117.88
C LYS A 529 -77.30 141.37 119.37
N GLN A 530 -76.64 140.27 119.74
CA GLN A 530 -76.43 139.92 121.14
C GLN A 530 -75.51 140.89 121.92
N LYS A 531 -74.62 141.63 121.24
CA LYS A 531 -73.74 142.65 121.87
C LYS A 531 -74.39 144.03 122.08
N LYS A 532 -75.71 144.17 121.94
CA LYS A 532 -76.45 145.41 122.24
C LYS A 532 -77.41 145.34 123.43
N SER A 533 -77.48 144.23 124.16
CA SER A 533 -78.48 144.02 125.22
C SER A 533 -77.95 143.28 126.46
N SER A 534 -76.87 143.76 127.07
CA SER A 534 -76.44 143.39 128.44
C SER A 534 -75.38 144.34 129.02
N PHE A 535 -75.71 145.63 129.12
CA PHE A 535 -75.24 146.42 130.27
C PHE A 535 -75.89 145.80 131.53
N ILE A 536 -75.34 146.00 132.76
CA ILE A 536 -75.93 145.65 134.11
C ILE A 536 -75.09 144.44 134.81
N LYS A 537 -75.46 143.67 135.90
CA LYS A 537 -74.60 142.97 137.00
C LYS A 537 -73.90 141.61 136.60
N ARG A 538 -73.26 140.75 137.45
CA ARG A 538 -73.15 140.56 138.96
C ARG A 538 -72.18 141.53 139.68
N ILE A 539 -72.65 142.14 140.78
CA ILE A 539 -72.21 143.41 141.42
C ILE A 539 -72.08 144.67 140.54
N PHE A 540 -72.16 144.60 139.20
CA PHE A 540 -72.27 145.78 138.30
C PHE A 540 -73.65 145.99 137.57
N ASN A 541 -74.79 145.80 138.31
CA ASN A 541 -76.25 146.19 138.13
C ASN A 541 -77.56 145.26 137.88
N ASP A 542 -77.55 143.93 137.55
CA ASP A 542 -78.56 142.81 137.23
C ASP A 542 -78.60 142.32 135.73
N GLU A 543 -79.16 141.21 135.17
CA GLU A 543 -79.68 139.86 135.55
C GLU A 543 -79.59 138.86 134.32
N GLU A 544 -80.11 137.60 134.43
CA GLU A 544 -80.19 136.41 133.50
C GLU A 544 -78.92 135.86 132.78
#